data_AF-A0A354W8E0-F1
#
_entry.id   AF-A0A354W8E0-F1
#
_cell.length_a   1.000
_cell.length_b   1.000
_cell.length_c   1.000
_cell.angle_alpha   90.00
_cell.angle_beta   90.00
_cell.angle_gamma   90.00
#
_symmetry.space_group_name_H-M   'P 1'
#
loop_
_entity.id
_entity.type
_entity.pdbx_description
1 polymer ?
#
loop_
_entity_poly.entity_id
_entity_poly.type
_entity_poly.pdbx_seq_one_letter_code
_entity_poly.pdbx_strand_id
1 'polypeptide(L)'
;GIFRDSFANIIELLDDLFVRAADAEESEEQNFIRKHALKLRSQGVENPSARLFSNPSGDFGSLVNDQIVDGNWESGDELADTWKGRNVFSYGRQDKGQARPEVMTQLLKTMDNIVQEIDSVEYGLTDIQEYYANTGGLKRAAEKQKGQKVKASFVESFSKDTTPRPLEDLLRIEYRTKLLNPKWAEAMVNQGSGGAYEISQRMTALMGWGGTTNFQENWVYDQASKTYALDEKMATKLRQANPEAFRNIVGRMLEANGRGFWETDAETLEKLKSLYELTEADLEGVTI
;
A
#
# COMPACT_ATOMS: atom_id res chain seq x y z
N GLY A 1 -1.43 11.81 -9.47
CA GLY A 1 -1.80 13.22 -9.20
C GLY A 1 -0.61 14.16 -9.19
N ILE A 2 0.05 14.36 -8.04
CA ILE A 2 1.04 15.44 -7.84
C ILE A 2 2.15 15.48 -8.90
N PHE A 3 2.75 14.33 -9.22
CA PHE A 3 3.80 14.25 -10.23
C PHE A 3 3.32 14.71 -11.62
N ARG A 4 2.10 14.30 -12.01
CA ARG A 4 1.46 14.72 -13.28
C ARG A 4 1.32 16.23 -13.36
N ASP A 5 0.84 16.86 -12.29
CA ASP A 5 0.53 18.29 -12.29
C ASP A 5 1.80 19.15 -12.19
N SER A 6 2.86 18.62 -11.58
CA SER A 6 4.10 19.37 -11.32
C SER A 6 5.16 19.21 -12.42
N PHE A 7 5.15 18.07 -13.14
CA PHE A 7 6.24 17.67 -14.04
C PHE A 7 5.77 17.26 -15.44
N ALA A 8 4.77 17.98 -15.99
CA ALA A 8 4.22 17.69 -17.32
C ALA A 8 5.31 17.63 -18.41
N ASN A 9 6.31 18.50 -18.36
CA ASN A 9 7.44 18.49 -19.29
C ASN A 9 8.31 17.22 -19.18
N ILE A 10 8.48 16.67 -17.97
CA ILE A 10 9.22 15.41 -17.76
C ILE A 10 8.41 14.23 -18.29
N ILE A 11 7.09 14.24 -18.09
CA ILE A 11 6.18 13.24 -18.65
C ILE A 11 6.26 13.24 -20.18
N GLU A 12 6.19 14.40 -20.83
CA GLU A 12 6.32 14.50 -22.28
C GLU A 12 7.69 14.05 -22.82
N LEU A 13 8.76 14.25 -22.03
CA LEU A 13 10.10 13.76 -22.36
C LEU A 13 10.20 12.24 -22.26
N LEU A 14 9.65 11.65 -21.20
CA LEU A 14 9.63 10.20 -21.01
C LEU A 14 8.73 9.51 -22.04
N ASP A 15 7.59 10.11 -22.40
CA ASP A 15 6.70 9.62 -23.46
C ASP A 15 7.43 9.55 -24.81
N ASP A 16 8.19 10.59 -25.17
CA ASP A 16 9.02 10.60 -26.38
C ASP A 16 10.05 9.45 -26.40
N LEU A 17 10.66 9.16 -25.25
CA LEU A 17 11.57 8.02 -25.11
C LEU A 17 10.84 6.71 -25.41
N PHE A 18 9.66 6.49 -24.84
CA PHE A 18 8.91 5.24 -25.05
C PHE A 18 8.40 5.08 -26.48
N VAL A 19 7.98 6.17 -27.13
CA VAL A 19 7.61 6.17 -28.55
C VAL A 19 8.81 5.77 -29.41
N ARG A 20 9.96 6.43 -29.24
CA ARG A 20 11.17 6.13 -30.00
C ARG A 20 11.67 4.70 -29.76
N ALA A 21 11.64 4.24 -28.50
CA ALA A 21 12.04 2.88 -28.15
C ALA A 21 11.09 1.83 -28.74
N ALA A 22 9.79 2.12 -28.84
CA ALA A 22 8.83 1.22 -29.48
C ALA A 22 9.05 1.11 -31.00
N ASP A 23 9.45 2.21 -31.65
CA ASP A 23 9.60 2.27 -33.10
C ASP A 23 11.01 1.92 -33.62
N ALA A 24 12.02 1.89 -32.74
CA ALA A 24 13.41 1.52 -33.07
C ALA A 24 13.51 0.20 -33.88
N GLU A 25 14.39 0.15 -34.86
CA GLU A 25 14.60 -1.01 -35.74
C GLU A 25 15.50 -2.08 -35.09
N GLU A 26 15.03 -2.62 -33.95
CA GLU A 26 15.72 -3.66 -33.16
C GLU A 26 14.88 -4.95 -33.10
N SER A 27 15.52 -6.07 -32.77
CA SER A 27 14.80 -7.34 -32.57
C SER A 27 14.00 -7.35 -31.26
N GLU A 28 12.91 -8.11 -31.21
CA GLU A 28 12.02 -8.20 -30.03
C GLU A 28 12.72 -8.80 -28.79
N GLU A 29 13.80 -9.55 -29.00
CA GLU A 29 14.63 -10.15 -27.94
C GLU A 29 15.58 -9.13 -27.28
N GLN A 30 15.90 -8.04 -27.98
CA GLN A 30 16.76 -6.96 -27.47
C GLN A 30 15.95 -5.75 -26.98
N ASN A 31 14.71 -5.61 -27.44
CA ASN A 31 13.85 -4.48 -27.11
C ASN A 31 12.43 -4.94 -26.72
N PHE A 32 12.21 -5.06 -25.41
CA PHE A 32 10.91 -5.47 -24.87
C PHE A 32 9.84 -4.39 -24.95
N ILE A 33 10.23 -3.10 -25.04
CA ILE A 33 9.27 -2.00 -25.25
C ILE A 33 8.61 -2.18 -26.63
N ARG A 34 9.43 -2.40 -27.67
CA ARG A 34 8.99 -2.70 -29.03
C ARG A 34 8.17 -3.98 -29.11
N LYS A 35 8.67 -5.08 -28.56
CA LYS A 35 7.94 -6.37 -28.49
C LYS A 35 6.50 -6.19 -27.98
N HIS A 36 6.35 -5.51 -26.83
CA HIS A 36 5.04 -5.30 -26.23
C HIS A 36 4.16 -4.33 -27.05
N ALA A 37 4.75 -3.28 -27.62
CA ALA A 37 4.03 -2.33 -28.47
C ALA A 37 3.54 -2.97 -29.77
N LEU A 38 4.36 -3.80 -30.45
CA LEU A 38 3.97 -4.52 -31.67
C LEU A 38 2.80 -5.48 -31.42
N LYS A 39 2.81 -6.20 -30.30
CA LYS A 39 1.70 -7.05 -29.89
C LYS A 39 0.40 -6.26 -29.76
N LEU A 40 0.40 -5.13 -29.03
CA LEU A 40 -0.78 -4.28 -28.87
C LEU A 40 -1.22 -3.66 -30.21
N ARG A 41 -0.26 -3.23 -31.05
CA ARG A 41 -0.53 -2.68 -32.39
C ARG A 41 -1.23 -3.70 -33.29
N SER A 42 -0.82 -4.98 -33.24
CA SER A 42 -1.46 -6.08 -33.99
C SER A 42 -2.92 -6.33 -33.57
N GLN A 43 -3.30 -5.88 -32.37
CA GLN A 43 -4.65 -5.96 -31.83
C GLN A 43 -5.48 -4.69 -32.12
N GLY A 44 -4.91 -3.72 -32.84
CA GLY A 44 -5.56 -2.44 -33.14
C GLY A 44 -5.63 -1.48 -31.94
N VAL A 45 -4.84 -1.71 -30.88
CA VAL A 45 -4.83 -0.84 -29.70
C VAL A 45 -4.13 0.48 -30.04
N GLU A 46 -4.81 1.58 -29.78
CA GLU A 46 -4.28 2.93 -29.92
C GLU A 46 -3.22 3.26 -28.85
N ASN A 47 -2.23 4.07 -29.23
CA ASN A 47 -1.06 4.43 -28.41
C ASN A 47 -0.45 3.22 -27.66
N PRO A 48 0.01 2.17 -28.38
CA PRO A 48 0.52 0.94 -27.76
C PRO A 48 1.84 1.15 -26.97
N SER A 49 2.49 2.29 -27.17
CA SER A 49 3.70 2.74 -26.47
C SER A 49 3.43 3.45 -25.15
N ALA A 50 2.17 3.72 -24.76
CA ALA A 50 1.85 4.40 -23.51
C ALA A 50 2.43 3.64 -22.30
N ARG A 51 3.22 4.34 -21.47
CA ARG A 51 3.84 3.79 -20.24
C ARG A 51 3.70 4.68 -19.01
N LEU A 52 3.25 5.92 -19.18
CA LEU A 52 3.06 6.87 -18.08
C LEU A 52 1.58 6.94 -17.74
N PHE A 53 1.25 6.48 -16.54
CA PHE A 53 -0.12 6.31 -16.08
C PHE A 53 -0.34 7.04 -14.76
N SER A 54 -1.52 7.60 -14.58
CA SER A 54 -1.92 8.24 -13.35
C SER A 54 -3.45 8.25 -13.20
N ASN A 55 -3.91 8.99 -12.20
CA ASN A 55 -5.31 9.28 -11.97
C ASN A 55 -5.94 10.09 -13.11
N PRO A 56 -7.28 10.12 -13.24
CA PRO A 56 -7.97 11.09 -14.09
C PRO A 56 -7.47 12.51 -13.84
N SER A 57 -7.55 13.38 -14.86
CA SER A 57 -7.16 14.79 -14.70
C SER A 57 -7.97 15.44 -13.57
N GLY A 58 -7.31 16.21 -12.70
CA GLY A 58 -7.92 16.82 -11.51
C GLY A 58 -8.00 15.91 -10.28
N ASP A 59 -7.79 14.61 -10.45
CA ASP A 59 -7.91 13.62 -9.37
C ASP A 59 -6.54 13.18 -8.79
N PHE A 60 -6.60 12.68 -7.55
CA PHE A 60 -5.47 12.18 -6.76
C PHE A 60 -5.82 10.89 -6.02
N GLY A 61 -4.80 10.12 -5.64
CA GLY A 61 -4.96 8.92 -4.83
C GLY A 61 -5.57 7.72 -5.57
N SER A 62 -5.24 6.52 -5.10
CA SER A 62 -5.74 5.28 -5.69
C SER A 62 -7.10 4.85 -5.14
N LEU A 63 -7.62 5.53 -4.10
CA LEU A 63 -8.79 5.15 -3.30
C LEU A 63 -8.66 3.81 -2.56
N VAL A 64 -7.53 3.10 -2.71
CA VAL A 64 -7.25 1.87 -1.96
C VAL A 64 -7.07 2.19 -0.47
N ASN A 65 -6.41 3.31 -0.15
CA ASN A 65 -6.26 3.78 1.22
C ASN A 65 -7.62 4.03 1.88
N ASP A 66 -8.56 4.66 1.17
CA ASP A 66 -9.89 4.97 1.72
C ASP A 66 -10.67 3.68 2.00
N GLN A 67 -10.64 2.70 1.08
CA GLN A 67 -11.24 1.38 1.31
C GLN A 67 -10.63 0.66 2.52
N ILE A 68 -9.32 0.71 2.70
CA ILE A 68 -8.64 0.13 3.86
C ILE A 68 -9.09 0.83 5.15
N VAL A 69 -9.06 2.16 5.17
CA VAL A 69 -9.45 2.97 6.35
C VAL A 69 -10.89 2.68 6.75
N ASP A 70 -11.81 2.70 5.78
CA ASP A 70 -13.24 2.47 6.03
C ASP A 70 -13.56 0.99 6.31
N GLY A 71 -12.64 0.07 6.03
CA GLY A 71 -12.88 -1.37 6.12
C GLY A 71 -13.86 -1.89 5.06
N ASN A 72 -14.24 -1.05 4.09
CA ASN A 72 -15.22 -1.34 3.05
C ASN A 72 -14.56 -2.01 1.83
N TRP A 73 -14.12 -3.25 2.04
CA TRP A 73 -13.55 -4.10 1.01
C TRP A 73 -13.71 -5.57 1.42
N GLU A 74 -13.85 -6.46 0.45
CA GLU A 74 -14.06 -7.90 0.66
C GLU A 74 -12.79 -8.71 0.39
N SER A 75 -11.96 -8.26 -0.56
CA SER A 75 -10.76 -8.99 -0.97
C SER A 75 -9.67 -8.09 -1.53
N GLY A 76 -8.42 -8.58 -1.53
CA GLY A 76 -7.34 -7.89 -2.23
C GLY A 76 -7.60 -7.73 -3.74
N ASP A 77 -8.44 -8.59 -4.34
CA ASP A 77 -8.80 -8.48 -5.75
C ASP A 77 -9.70 -7.28 -6.04
N GLU A 78 -10.53 -6.88 -5.08
CA GLU A 78 -11.30 -5.64 -5.15
C GLU A 78 -10.36 -4.42 -5.07
N LEU A 79 -9.42 -4.42 -4.13
CA LEU A 79 -8.41 -3.35 -4.00
C LEU A 79 -7.57 -3.19 -5.30
N ALA A 80 -7.25 -4.31 -5.96
CA ALA A 80 -6.60 -4.32 -7.26
C ALA A 80 -7.44 -3.67 -8.37
N ASP A 81 -8.75 -3.93 -8.39
CA ASP A 81 -9.65 -3.33 -9.38
C ASP A 81 -9.83 -1.84 -9.13
N THR A 82 -9.97 -1.43 -7.87
CA THR A 82 -9.98 -0.02 -7.45
C THR A 82 -8.71 0.68 -7.93
N TRP A 83 -7.54 0.10 -7.63
CA TRP A 83 -6.25 0.65 -8.08
C TRP A 83 -6.17 0.77 -9.60
N LYS A 84 -6.50 -0.30 -10.34
CA LYS A 84 -6.42 -0.35 -11.80
C LYS A 84 -7.35 0.68 -12.44
N GLY A 85 -8.61 0.73 -11.98
CA GLY A 85 -9.61 1.68 -12.47
C GLY A 85 -9.18 3.13 -12.26
N ARG A 86 -8.51 3.40 -11.12
CA ARG A 86 -7.99 4.73 -10.78
C ARG A 86 -6.68 5.09 -11.45
N ASN A 87 -5.98 4.15 -12.10
CA ASN A 87 -4.65 4.40 -12.69
C ASN A 87 -4.57 4.07 -14.18
N VAL A 88 -5.68 3.82 -14.87
CA VAL A 88 -5.71 3.45 -16.30
C VAL A 88 -5.52 4.63 -17.25
N PHE A 89 -5.34 5.84 -16.73
CA PHE A 89 -5.29 7.07 -17.53
C PHE A 89 -3.86 7.41 -17.90
N SER A 90 -3.58 7.38 -19.19
CA SER A 90 -2.27 7.65 -19.77
C SER A 90 -2.00 9.15 -19.92
N TYR A 91 -0.72 9.51 -19.83
CA TYR A 91 -0.22 10.88 -19.98
C TYR A 91 1.02 10.90 -20.88
N GLY A 92 1.15 11.93 -21.71
CA GLY A 92 2.23 12.07 -22.67
C GLY A 92 1.97 13.24 -23.62
N ARG A 93 2.68 13.30 -24.74
CA ARG A 93 2.47 14.36 -25.74
C ARG A 93 1.09 14.28 -26.39
N GLN A 94 0.58 13.04 -26.56
CA GLN A 94 -0.72 12.78 -27.21
C GLN A 94 -1.86 12.52 -26.22
N ASP A 95 -1.54 12.13 -24.98
CA ASP A 95 -2.54 11.76 -23.97
C ASP A 95 -2.49 12.71 -22.77
N LYS A 96 -3.67 13.19 -22.32
CA LYS A 96 -3.83 14.07 -21.15
C LYS A 96 -4.87 13.49 -20.19
N GLY A 97 -4.64 12.25 -19.77
CA GLY A 97 -5.59 11.47 -18.98
C GLY A 97 -6.55 10.66 -19.84
N GLN A 98 -6.09 10.16 -20.99
CA GLN A 98 -6.88 9.26 -21.82
C GLN A 98 -6.86 7.85 -21.22
N ALA A 99 -8.02 7.23 -21.04
CA ALA A 99 -8.09 5.85 -20.55
C ALA A 99 -7.51 4.87 -21.59
N ARG A 100 -6.61 3.98 -21.15
CA ARG A 100 -5.97 2.93 -21.98
C ARG A 100 -6.05 1.54 -21.28
N PRO A 101 -7.24 0.96 -21.08
CA PRO A 101 -7.41 -0.28 -20.31
C PRO A 101 -6.73 -1.51 -20.92
N GLU A 102 -6.65 -1.58 -22.25
CA GLU A 102 -5.98 -2.66 -22.97
C GLU A 102 -4.47 -2.60 -22.76
N VAL A 103 -3.89 -1.40 -22.82
CA VAL A 103 -2.46 -1.17 -22.55
C VAL A 103 -2.14 -1.51 -21.10
N MET A 104 -2.91 -0.97 -20.13
CA MET A 104 -2.72 -1.26 -18.70
C MET A 104 -2.81 -2.76 -18.42
N THR A 105 -3.80 -3.45 -18.99
CA THR A 105 -3.97 -4.90 -18.85
C THR A 105 -2.74 -5.66 -19.35
N GLN A 106 -2.19 -5.27 -20.49
CA GLN A 106 -0.98 -5.90 -21.04
C GLN A 106 0.26 -5.59 -20.20
N LEU A 107 0.40 -4.36 -19.68
CA LEU A 107 1.52 -3.98 -18.79
C LEU A 107 1.52 -4.80 -17.51
N LEU A 108 0.38 -4.87 -16.82
CA LEU A 108 0.21 -5.67 -15.61
C LEU A 108 0.50 -7.16 -15.87
N LYS A 109 0.06 -7.69 -17.02
CA LYS A 109 0.33 -9.08 -17.42
C LYS A 109 1.82 -9.37 -17.66
N THR A 110 2.60 -8.39 -18.11
CA THR A 110 4.04 -8.55 -18.37
C THR A 110 4.93 -8.07 -17.23
N MET A 111 4.35 -7.59 -16.13
CA MET A 111 5.11 -7.03 -15.03
C MET A 111 5.81 -8.13 -14.22
N ASP A 112 7.14 -8.06 -14.15
CA ASP A 112 7.95 -8.99 -13.34
C ASP A 112 8.41 -8.37 -12.02
N ASN A 113 8.73 -7.07 -12.05
CA ASN A 113 9.27 -6.35 -10.91
C ASN A 113 8.64 -4.95 -10.81
N ILE A 114 8.42 -4.52 -9.57
CA ILE A 114 8.05 -3.16 -9.19
C ILE A 114 9.20 -2.57 -8.38
N VAL A 115 9.54 -1.33 -8.68
CA VAL A 115 10.57 -0.58 -7.96
C VAL A 115 9.97 0.75 -7.54
N GLN A 116 10.13 1.12 -6.27
CA GLN A 116 9.78 2.44 -5.78
C GLN A 116 10.95 3.02 -4.97
N GLU A 117 11.19 4.32 -5.13
CA GLU A 117 12.16 5.06 -4.35
C GLU A 117 11.53 5.60 -3.06
N ILE A 118 12.30 5.62 -1.97
CA ILE A 118 12.01 6.27 -0.70
C ILE A 118 13.14 7.25 -0.43
N ASP A 119 12.81 8.52 -0.23
CA ASP A 119 13.75 9.64 -0.08
C ASP A 119 13.83 10.18 1.36
N SER A 120 13.03 9.65 2.29
CA SER A 120 12.97 10.08 3.69
C SER A 120 13.34 8.96 4.67
N VAL A 121 14.11 9.32 5.70
CA VAL A 121 14.39 8.44 6.85
C VAL A 121 13.15 8.33 7.76
N GLU A 122 12.39 9.42 7.84
CA GLU A 122 11.24 9.59 8.72
C GLU A 122 10.01 8.86 8.18
N TYR A 123 9.69 9.07 6.90
CA TYR A 123 8.51 8.52 6.24
C TYR A 123 8.88 7.33 5.36
N GLY A 124 8.58 6.12 5.86
CA GLY A 124 8.71 4.85 5.16
C GLY A 124 7.37 4.18 4.87
N LEU A 125 7.44 2.89 4.52
CA LEU A 125 6.33 2.06 4.07
C LEU A 125 5.17 1.96 5.05
N THR A 126 5.49 2.03 6.33
CA THR A 126 4.53 1.89 7.43
C THR A 126 4.06 3.24 7.97
N ASP A 127 4.58 4.36 7.45
CA ASP A 127 4.30 5.72 7.93
C ASP A 127 3.19 6.41 7.19
N ILE A 128 3.13 6.21 5.88
CA ILE A 128 2.16 6.89 5.03
C ILE A 128 1.43 5.87 4.16
N GLN A 129 0.16 6.13 3.92
CA GLN A 129 -0.74 5.20 3.26
C GLN A 129 -0.44 5.03 1.77
N GLU A 130 0.23 6.01 1.17
CA GLU A 130 0.49 6.09 -0.26
C GLU A 130 1.32 4.90 -0.76
N TYR A 131 2.18 4.30 0.08
CA TYR A 131 3.00 3.16 -0.31
C TYR A 131 2.17 1.88 -0.52
N TYR A 132 1.36 1.46 0.46
CA TYR A 132 0.51 0.29 0.28
C TYR A 132 -0.60 0.58 -0.74
N ALA A 133 -1.13 1.81 -0.75
CA ALA A 133 -2.24 2.17 -1.63
C ALA A 133 -1.83 2.25 -3.11
N ASN A 134 -0.57 2.61 -3.42
CA ASN A 134 -0.07 2.67 -4.79
C ASN A 134 0.79 1.47 -5.16
N THR A 135 1.89 1.20 -4.45
CA THR A 135 2.79 0.09 -4.80
C THR A 135 2.21 -1.26 -4.40
N GLY A 136 1.59 -1.34 -3.23
CA GLY A 136 0.82 -2.53 -2.85
C GLY A 136 -0.33 -2.77 -3.84
N GLY A 137 -1.15 -1.74 -4.11
CA GLY A 137 -2.25 -1.83 -5.08
C GLY A 137 -1.80 -2.25 -6.48
N LEU A 138 -0.70 -1.68 -6.99
CA LEU A 138 -0.08 -2.08 -8.25
C LEU A 138 0.38 -3.54 -8.24
N LYS A 139 1.06 -3.96 -7.17
CA LYS A 139 1.51 -5.35 -6.99
C LYS A 139 0.31 -6.29 -7.05
N ARG A 140 -0.76 -5.99 -6.31
CA ARG A 140 -1.98 -6.82 -6.32
C ARG A 140 -2.64 -6.89 -7.69
N ALA A 141 -2.75 -5.75 -8.37
CA ALA A 141 -3.32 -5.67 -9.70
C ALA A 141 -2.50 -6.48 -10.73
N ALA A 142 -1.17 -6.42 -10.63
CA ALA A 142 -0.27 -7.19 -11.48
C ALA A 142 -0.38 -8.70 -11.19
N GLU A 143 -0.38 -9.11 -9.93
CA GLU A 143 -0.53 -10.52 -9.52
C GLU A 143 -1.87 -11.09 -9.97
N LYS A 144 -2.97 -10.35 -9.78
CA LYS A 144 -4.31 -10.73 -10.25
C LYS A 144 -4.34 -10.90 -11.77
N GLN A 145 -3.77 -9.95 -12.50
CA GLN A 145 -3.79 -9.97 -13.97
C GLN A 145 -2.90 -11.07 -14.56
N LYS A 146 -1.80 -11.40 -13.89
CA LYS A 146 -0.78 -12.33 -14.35
C LYS A 146 -1.01 -13.77 -13.85
N GLY A 147 -1.68 -13.94 -12.72
CA GLY A 147 -1.88 -15.24 -12.08
C GLY A 147 -0.64 -15.80 -11.36
N GLN A 148 0.38 -14.97 -11.15
CA GLN A 148 1.62 -15.36 -10.43
C GLN A 148 2.12 -14.18 -9.59
N LYS A 149 3.00 -14.48 -8.62
CA LYS A 149 3.62 -13.46 -7.79
C LYS A 149 4.49 -12.48 -8.59
N VAL A 150 4.45 -11.22 -8.19
CA VAL A 150 5.25 -10.12 -8.76
C VAL A 150 6.17 -9.58 -7.66
N LYS A 151 7.45 -9.36 -7.99
CA LYS A 151 8.42 -8.86 -7.01
C LYS A 151 8.23 -7.35 -6.83
N ALA A 152 8.35 -6.86 -5.61
CA ALA A 152 8.43 -5.44 -5.31
C ALA A 152 9.71 -5.16 -4.52
N SER A 153 10.39 -4.07 -4.85
CA SER A 153 11.61 -3.65 -4.18
C SER A 153 11.64 -2.14 -4.00
N PHE A 154 12.34 -1.71 -2.97
CA PHE A 154 12.43 -0.31 -2.59
C PHE A 154 13.89 0.15 -2.56
N VAL A 155 14.12 1.35 -3.07
CA VAL A 155 15.44 2.01 -3.05
C VAL A 155 15.39 3.13 -2.03
N GLU A 156 16.13 3.00 -0.94
CA GLU A 156 16.26 4.01 0.11
C GLU A 156 17.34 5.03 -0.32
N SER A 157 16.97 6.08 -1.07
CA SER A 157 17.92 7.02 -1.68
C SER A 157 18.56 8.00 -0.69
N PHE A 158 18.03 8.08 0.53
CA PHE A 158 18.67 8.76 1.67
C PHE A 158 19.86 7.98 2.27
N SER A 159 20.01 6.70 1.94
CA SER A 159 21.10 5.84 2.40
C SER A 159 22.32 5.92 1.48
N LYS A 160 23.51 5.61 2.04
CA LYS A 160 24.72 5.40 1.23
C LYS A 160 24.63 4.14 0.37
N ASP A 161 23.94 3.12 0.87
CA ASP A 161 23.65 1.89 0.13
C ASP A 161 22.26 2.03 -0.49
N THR A 162 22.22 2.17 -1.82
CA THR A 162 21.00 2.32 -2.62
C THR A 162 20.62 1.02 -3.33
N THR A 163 21.11 -0.12 -2.84
CA THR A 163 20.72 -1.43 -3.38
C THR A 163 19.22 -1.66 -3.15
N PRO A 164 18.41 -1.99 -4.18
CA PRO A 164 16.99 -2.27 -4.00
C PRO A 164 16.76 -3.40 -3.00
N ARG A 165 16.00 -3.12 -1.93
CA ARG A 165 15.62 -4.11 -0.91
C ARG A 165 14.25 -4.71 -1.24
N PRO A 166 14.05 -6.03 -1.12
CA PRO A 166 12.73 -6.64 -1.26
C PRO A 166 11.71 -6.02 -0.29
N LEU A 167 10.47 -5.80 -0.74
CA LEU A 167 9.40 -5.21 0.05
C LEU A 167 9.23 -5.90 1.41
N GLU A 168 9.16 -7.23 1.43
CA GLU A 168 8.90 -7.99 2.64
C GLU A 168 10.05 -7.82 3.65
N ASP A 169 11.29 -7.75 3.19
CA ASP A 169 12.45 -7.52 4.05
C ASP A 169 12.43 -6.11 4.65
N LEU A 170 12.07 -5.10 3.85
CA LEU A 170 11.96 -3.73 4.32
C LEU A 170 10.82 -3.57 5.34
N LEU A 171 9.64 -4.15 5.08
CA LEU A 171 8.52 -4.17 6.04
C LEU A 171 8.94 -4.79 7.38
N ARG A 172 9.63 -5.94 7.38
CA ARG A 172 10.12 -6.56 8.62
C ARG A 172 11.07 -5.65 9.40
N ILE A 173 11.94 -4.91 8.71
CA ILE A 173 12.85 -3.94 9.33
C ILE A 173 12.05 -2.77 9.93
N GLU A 174 11.12 -2.20 9.17
CA GLU A 174 10.30 -1.07 9.64
C GLU A 174 9.46 -1.45 10.86
N TYR A 175 8.78 -2.60 10.85
CA TYR A 175 8.01 -3.04 12.03
C TYR A 175 8.90 -3.22 13.26
N ARG A 176 10.10 -3.81 13.11
CA ARG A 176 11.05 -3.97 14.23
C ARG A 176 11.60 -2.65 14.76
N THR A 177 11.77 -1.65 13.90
CA THR A 177 12.38 -0.37 14.26
C THR A 177 11.36 0.67 14.73
N LYS A 178 10.09 0.51 14.35
CA LYS A 178 8.98 1.42 14.66
C LYS A 178 7.90 0.73 15.51
N LEU A 179 6.82 0.23 14.91
CA LEU A 179 5.63 -0.28 15.61
C LEU A 179 5.96 -1.27 16.74
N LEU A 180 6.98 -2.11 16.61
CA LEU A 180 7.33 -3.14 17.59
C LEU A 180 8.55 -2.77 18.45
N ASN A 181 9.12 -1.58 18.24
CA ASN A 181 10.23 -1.08 19.03
C ASN A 181 9.70 -0.51 20.36
N PRO A 182 10.09 -1.05 21.53
CA PRO A 182 9.61 -0.57 22.82
C PRO A 182 9.88 0.92 23.06
N LYS A 183 11.01 1.44 22.55
CA LYS A 183 11.35 2.87 22.67
C LYS A 183 10.38 3.75 21.88
N TRP A 184 9.96 3.28 20.71
CA TRP A 184 8.98 4.00 19.90
C TRP A 184 7.60 3.93 20.53
N ALA A 185 7.18 2.74 20.98
CA ALA A 185 5.90 2.53 21.66
C ALA A 185 5.78 3.43 22.91
N GLU A 186 6.81 3.45 23.75
CA GLU A 186 6.86 4.29 24.95
C GLU A 186 6.85 5.79 24.59
N ALA A 187 7.62 6.21 23.58
CA ALA A 187 7.64 7.59 23.12
C ALA A 187 6.26 8.03 22.60
N MET A 188 5.59 7.21 21.80
CA MET A 188 4.26 7.51 21.25
C MET A 188 3.21 7.60 22.35
N VAL A 189 3.10 6.60 23.23
CA VAL A 189 2.07 6.63 24.28
C VAL A 189 2.25 7.82 25.24
N ASN A 190 3.48 8.33 25.40
CA ASN A 190 3.77 9.53 26.20
C ASN A 190 3.37 10.85 25.51
N GLN A 191 3.06 10.85 24.22
CA GLN A 191 2.54 12.01 23.49
C GLN A 191 1.00 12.16 23.60
N GLY A 192 0.34 11.31 24.39
CA GLY A 192 -1.11 11.38 24.60
C GLY A 192 -1.89 11.05 23.32
N SER A 193 -2.93 11.84 23.03
CA SER A 193 -3.88 11.55 21.96
C SER A 193 -3.23 11.41 20.57
N GLY A 194 -2.26 12.27 20.26
CA GLY A 194 -1.55 12.23 18.97
C GLY A 194 -0.71 10.97 18.79
N GLY A 195 -0.03 10.51 19.83
CA GLY A 195 0.75 9.27 19.75
C GLY A 195 -0.12 8.01 19.71
N ALA A 196 -1.27 8.02 20.39
CA ALA A 196 -2.26 6.95 20.24
C ALA A 196 -2.82 6.90 18.80
N TYR A 197 -3.07 8.06 18.19
CA TYR A 197 -3.46 8.16 16.78
C TYR A 197 -2.37 7.60 15.85
N GLU A 198 -1.09 7.94 16.06
CA GLU A 198 0.01 7.39 15.27
C GLU A 198 0.08 5.85 15.35
N ILE A 199 -0.01 5.27 16.55
CA ILE A 199 -0.05 3.80 16.72
C ILE A 199 -1.23 3.20 15.95
N SER A 200 -2.41 3.81 16.05
CA SER A 200 -3.60 3.42 15.29
C SER A 200 -3.35 3.43 13.78
N GLN A 201 -2.73 4.48 13.25
CA GLN A 201 -2.41 4.59 11.83
C GLN A 201 -1.42 3.49 11.39
N ARG A 202 -0.50 3.07 12.26
CA ARG A 202 0.43 1.97 11.98
C ARG A 202 -0.26 0.61 11.90
N MET A 203 -1.27 0.40 12.74
CA MET A 203 -2.14 -0.77 12.64
C MET A 203 -2.96 -0.77 11.34
N THR A 204 -3.47 0.39 10.92
CA THR A 204 -4.17 0.55 9.63
C THR A 204 -3.22 0.30 8.45
N ALA A 205 -1.98 0.79 8.51
CA ALA A 205 -0.97 0.52 7.47
C ALA A 205 -0.62 -0.97 7.39
N LEU A 206 -0.54 -1.67 8.53
CA LEU A 206 -0.35 -3.12 8.57
C LEU A 206 -1.49 -3.87 7.86
N MET A 207 -2.74 -3.45 8.08
CA MET A 207 -3.89 -3.95 7.31
C MET A 207 -3.80 -3.63 5.81
N GLY A 208 -3.35 -2.43 5.45
CA GLY A 208 -3.13 -2.04 4.06
C GLY A 208 -2.13 -2.93 3.34
N TRP A 209 -1.00 -3.25 3.98
CA TRP A 209 -0.02 -4.21 3.45
C TRP A 209 -0.56 -5.64 3.42
N GLY A 210 -1.36 -6.05 4.41
CA GLY A 210 -2.11 -7.30 4.40
C GLY A 210 -3.01 -7.44 3.17
N GLY A 211 -3.91 -6.47 2.95
CA GLY A 211 -4.87 -6.49 1.84
C GLY A 211 -4.25 -6.38 0.45
N THR A 212 -3.18 -5.59 0.31
CA THR A 212 -2.58 -5.32 -1.00
C THR A 212 -1.44 -6.25 -1.37
N THR A 213 -0.73 -6.83 -0.40
CA THR A 213 0.45 -7.66 -0.69
C THR A 213 0.40 -9.05 -0.07
N ASN A 214 -0.66 -9.36 0.68
CA ASN A 214 -0.80 -10.58 1.45
C ASN A 214 0.33 -10.74 2.46
N PHE A 215 0.68 -9.65 3.15
CA PHE A 215 1.66 -9.66 4.23
C PHE A 215 1.06 -10.31 5.48
N GLN A 216 1.38 -11.60 5.70
CA GLN A 216 0.81 -12.49 6.72
C GLN A 216 1.86 -12.96 7.73
N GLU A 217 2.59 -12.02 8.32
CA GLU A 217 3.65 -12.31 9.29
C GLU A 217 3.08 -12.29 10.72
N ASN A 218 2.60 -13.43 11.22
CA ASN A 218 1.93 -13.55 12.53
C ASN A 218 2.71 -12.87 13.67
N TRP A 219 4.05 -12.97 13.68
CA TRP A 219 4.86 -12.38 14.74
C TRP A 219 4.71 -10.86 14.86
N VAL A 220 4.35 -10.15 13.78
CA VAL A 220 4.10 -8.70 13.81
C VAL A 220 2.83 -8.41 14.60
N TYR A 221 1.75 -9.10 14.26
CA TYR A 221 0.46 -8.96 14.94
C TYR A 221 0.51 -9.48 16.38
N ASP A 222 1.19 -10.59 16.65
CA ASP A 222 1.36 -11.15 18.00
C ASP A 222 2.10 -10.18 18.92
N GLN A 223 3.15 -9.51 18.43
CA GLN A 223 3.89 -8.55 19.23
C GLN A 223 3.12 -7.23 19.38
N ALA A 224 2.41 -6.78 18.34
CA ALA A 224 1.56 -5.61 18.42
C ALA A 224 0.40 -5.82 19.40
N SER A 225 -0.26 -6.98 19.38
CA SER A 225 -1.35 -7.30 20.31
C SER A 225 -0.86 -7.36 21.75
N LYS A 226 0.27 -8.03 22.00
CA LYS A 226 0.92 -8.05 23.32
C LYS A 226 1.26 -6.66 23.84
N THR A 227 1.79 -5.80 22.98
CA THR A 227 2.26 -4.47 23.37
C THR A 227 1.12 -3.50 23.58
N TYR A 228 0.18 -3.40 22.64
CA TYR A 228 -0.77 -2.29 22.58
C TYR A 228 -2.15 -2.63 23.14
N ALA A 229 -2.51 -3.92 23.27
CA ALA A 229 -3.83 -4.34 23.73
C ALA A 229 -3.77 -5.22 24.99
N LEU A 230 -2.89 -6.23 25.04
CA LEU A 230 -2.87 -7.20 26.13
C LEU A 230 -2.02 -6.73 27.34
N ASP A 231 -1.11 -5.78 27.16
CA ASP A 231 -0.50 -5.05 28.27
C ASP A 231 -1.53 -4.06 28.83
N GLU A 232 -2.08 -4.39 30.00
CA GLU A 232 -3.13 -3.63 30.68
C GLU A 232 -2.75 -2.15 30.89
N LYS A 233 -1.47 -1.86 31.19
CA LYS A 233 -1.01 -0.49 31.41
C LYS A 233 -0.98 0.29 30.10
N MET A 234 -0.46 -0.32 29.04
CA MET A 234 -0.43 0.30 27.72
C MET A 234 -1.86 0.53 27.20
N ALA A 235 -2.69 -0.50 27.26
CA ALA A 235 -4.08 -0.45 26.79
C ALA A 235 -4.89 0.63 27.53
N THR A 236 -4.79 0.70 28.85
CA THR A 236 -5.46 1.72 29.66
C THR A 236 -5.00 3.12 29.26
N LYS A 237 -3.69 3.32 29.08
CA LYS A 237 -3.13 4.62 28.73
C LYS A 237 -3.54 5.07 27.33
N LEU A 238 -3.54 4.17 26.36
CA LEU A 238 -3.99 4.46 24.99
C LEU A 238 -5.49 4.78 24.95
N ARG A 239 -6.32 3.96 25.61
CA ARG A 239 -7.78 4.17 25.68
C ARG A 239 -8.13 5.50 26.34
N GLN A 240 -7.47 5.86 27.45
CA GLN A 240 -7.68 7.15 28.11
C GLN A 240 -7.20 8.34 27.27
N ALA A 241 -6.09 8.17 26.54
CA ALA A 241 -5.54 9.23 25.71
C ALA A 241 -6.37 9.50 24.44
N ASN A 242 -6.85 8.44 23.79
CA ASN A 242 -7.69 8.52 22.60
C ASN A 242 -8.51 7.22 22.43
N PRO A 243 -9.77 7.18 22.88
CA PRO A 243 -10.59 5.97 22.81
C PRO A 243 -10.93 5.56 21.36
N GLU A 244 -11.10 6.51 20.43
CA GLU A 244 -11.33 6.19 19.02
C GLU A 244 -10.11 5.52 18.37
N ALA A 245 -8.91 6.02 18.67
CA ALA A 245 -7.68 5.41 18.18
C ALA A 245 -7.47 4.01 18.78
N PHE A 246 -7.74 3.84 20.08
CA PHE A 246 -7.65 2.53 20.72
C PHE A 246 -8.66 1.53 20.16
N ARG A 247 -9.91 1.96 19.91
CA ARG A 247 -10.90 1.15 19.21
C ARG A 247 -10.38 0.70 17.85
N ASN A 248 -9.79 1.60 17.06
CA ASN A 248 -9.24 1.23 15.76
C ASN A 248 -8.06 0.24 15.90
N ILE A 249 -7.15 0.41 16.87
CA ILE A 249 -6.05 -0.54 17.13
C ILE A 249 -6.59 -1.96 17.32
N VAL A 250 -7.56 -2.14 18.23
CA VAL A 250 -8.17 -3.45 18.51
C VAL A 250 -9.01 -3.93 17.33
N GLY A 251 -9.78 -3.05 16.71
CA GLY A 251 -10.60 -3.33 15.54
C GLY A 251 -9.76 -3.86 14.36
N ARG A 252 -8.59 -3.28 14.10
CA ARG A 252 -7.68 -3.76 13.05
C ARG A 252 -7.07 -5.12 13.37
N MET A 253 -6.82 -5.44 14.63
CA MET A 253 -6.39 -6.79 15.03
C MET A 253 -7.49 -7.83 14.78
N LEU A 254 -8.73 -7.51 15.16
CA LEU A 254 -9.89 -8.38 14.91
C LEU A 254 -10.14 -8.54 13.40
N GLU A 255 -10.03 -7.46 12.63
CA GLU A 255 -10.15 -7.48 11.17
C GLU A 255 -9.03 -8.33 10.54
N ALA A 256 -7.79 -8.19 10.99
CA ALA A 256 -6.66 -8.99 10.51
C ALA A 256 -6.94 -10.49 10.68
N ASN A 257 -7.51 -10.88 11.82
CA ASN A 257 -7.89 -12.26 12.05
C ASN A 257 -9.07 -12.69 11.16
N GLY A 258 -10.14 -11.89 11.11
CA GLY A 258 -11.32 -12.18 10.28
C GLY A 258 -11.02 -12.31 8.78
N ARG A 259 -9.97 -11.62 8.29
CA ARG A 259 -9.50 -11.67 6.90
C ARG A 259 -8.38 -12.69 6.65
N GLY A 260 -7.93 -13.41 7.68
CA GLY A 260 -6.88 -14.43 7.56
C GLY A 260 -5.47 -13.87 7.37
N PHE A 261 -5.21 -12.61 7.76
CA PHE A 261 -3.85 -12.05 7.80
C PHE A 261 -3.09 -12.39 9.08
N TRP A 262 -3.84 -12.70 10.14
CA TRP A 262 -3.30 -13.04 11.44
C TRP A 262 -4.01 -14.24 12.04
N GLU A 263 -3.24 -15.27 12.40
CA GLU A 263 -3.74 -16.41 13.17
C GLU A 263 -3.27 -16.30 14.63
N THR A 264 -4.21 -16.41 15.57
CA THR A 264 -3.94 -16.38 17.01
C THR A 264 -4.89 -17.30 17.77
N ASP A 265 -4.59 -17.61 19.03
CA ASP A 265 -5.45 -18.42 19.88
C ASP A 265 -6.78 -17.73 20.26
N ALA A 266 -7.77 -18.55 20.63
CA ALA A 266 -9.10 -18.08 20.99
C ALA A 266 -9.09 -17.19 22.24
N GLU A 267 -8.19 -17.41 23.20
CA GLU A 267 -8.10 -16.60 24.42
C GLU A 267 -7.72 -15.14 24.08
N THR A 268 -6.76 -14.98 23.17
CA THR A 268 -6.33 -13.67 22.66
C THR A 268 -7.47 -12.98 21.91
N LEU A 269 -8.21 -13.71 21.07
CA LEU A 269 -9.35 -13.13 20.34
C LEU A 269 -10.46 -12.68 21.29
N GLU A 270 -10.81 -13.48 22.29
CA GLU A 270 -11.84 -13.11 23.27
C GLU A 270 -11.43 -11.87 24.05
N LYS A 271 -10.16 -11.77 24.49
CA LYS A 271 -9.65 -10.55 25.15
C LYS A 271 -9.75 -9.32 24.26
N LEU A 272 -9.42 -9.44 22.97
CA LEU A 272 -9.53 -8.33 22.03
C LEU A 272 -11.00 -7.91 21.82
N LYS A 273 -11.94 -8.86 21.71
CA LYS A 273 -13.37 -8.55 21.62
C LYS A 273 -13.86 -7.82 22.87
N SER A 274 -13.50 -8.29 24.06
CA SER A 274 -13.87 -7.62 25.32
C SER A 274 -13.29 -6.20 25.40
N LEU A 275 -12.05 -5.99 24.96
CA LEU A 275 -11.46 -4.64 24.90
C LEU A 275 -12.17 -3.73 23.90
N TYR A 276 -12.60 -4.27 22.76
CA TYR A 276 -13.37 -3.53 21.76
C TYR A 276 -14.72 -3.09 22.33
N GLU A 277 -15.49 -4.03 22.91
CA GLU A 277 -16.80 -3.76 23.54
C GLU A 277 -16.70 -2.74 24.68
N LEU A 278 -15.70 -2.89 25.54
CA LEU A 278 -15.43 -1.95 26.62
C LEU A 278 -15.16 -0.52 26.10
N THR A 279 -14.41 -0.40 25.00
CA THR A 279 -14.07 0.89 24.42
C THR A 279 -15.27 1.53 23.72
N GLU A 280 -16.11 0.74 23.06
CA GLU A 280 -17.36 1.23 22.46
C GLU A 280 -18.33 1.74 23.53
N ALA A 281 -18.48 1.01 24.64
CA ALA A 281 -19.33 1.44 25.74
C ALA A 281 -18.89 2.79 26.33
N ASP A 282 -17.58 3.00 26.49
CA ASP A 282 -17.02 4.29 26.92
C ASP A 282 -17.35 5.42 25.93
N LEU A 283 -17.27 5.15 24.61
CA LEU A 283 -17.55 6.13 23.55
C LEU A 283 -19.04 6.46 23.46
N GLU A 284 -19.91 5.47 23.60
CA GLU A 284 -21.38 5.64 23.56
C GLU A 284 -21.95 6.18 24.87
N GLY A 285 -21.15 6.26 25.94
CA GLY A 285 -21.58 6.74 27.27
C GLY A 285 -22.44 5.72 28.02
N VAL A 286 -22.37 4.44 27.65
CA VAL A 286 -23.06 3.34 28.33
C VAL A 286 -22.14 2.78 29.40
N THR A 287 -22.45 3.02 30.67
CA THR A 287 -21.70 2.39 31.78
C THR A 287 -22.09 0.90 31.84
N ILE A 288 -21.14 -0.01 31.56
CA ILE A 288 -21.28 -1.46 31.78
C ILE A 288 -21.05 -1.80 33.25
#